data_AF-A0A7K0RDB0-F1
#
_entry.id   AF-A0A7K0RDB0-F1
#
_cell.length_a   1.000
_cell.length_b   1.000
_cell.length_c   1.000
_cell.angle_alpha   90.00
_cell.angle_beta   90.00
_cell.angle_gamma   90.00
#
_symmetry.space_group_name_H-M   'P 1'
#
loop_
_entity.id
_entity.type
_entity.pdbx_description
1 polymer ?
#
loop_
_entity_poly.entity_id
_entity_poly.type
_entity_poly.pdbx_seq_one_letter_code
_entity_poly.pdbx_strand_id
1 'polypeptide(L)'
;MLASLPSPPASWQFFDVGPIRVHIYALAILLGIVLATWITGRRLTARGGEKGVVLDFLLWTVPLGIIFARAYHVFTHVGDYFGPGINPF
;
A
#
# COMPACT_ATOMS: atom_id res chain seq x y z
N MET A 1 27.39 -14.81 14.45
CA MET A 1 26.51 -14.68 13.27
C MET A 1 25.28 -15.59 13.43
N LEU A 2 24.42 -15.32 14.41
CA LEU A 2 23.22 -16.11 14.69
C LEU A 2 22.07 -15.17 15.07
N ALA A 3 21.58 -14.41 14.09
CA ALA A 3 20.28 -13.73 14.12
C ALA A 3 20.00 -13.09 12.74
N SER A 4 20.15 -13.86 11.66
CA SER A 4 19.53 -13.48 10.38
C SER A 4 18.15 -14.11 10.36
N LEU A 5 17.10 -13.31 10.30
CA LEU A 5 15.79 -13.82 9.90
C LEU A 5 15.98 -14.43 8.50
N PRO A 6 15.70 -15.73 8.30
CA PRO A 6 15.80 -16.33 6.98
C PRO A 6 14.85 -15.56 6.05
N SER A 7 15.36 -15.12 4.92
CA SER A 7 14.53 -14.48 3.89
C SER A 7 13.47 -15.49 3.45
N PRO A 8 12.19 -15.08 3.30
CA PRO A 8 11.16 -15.97 2.81
C PRO A 8 11.60 -16.61 1.49
N PRO A 9 11.31 -17.90 1.26
CA PRO A 9 11.63 -18.53 -0.01
C PRO A 9 10.92 -17.79 -1.16
N ALA A 10 11.62 -17.59 -2.28
CA ALA A 10 11.11 -16.83 -3.42
C ALA A 10 9.79 -17.39 -3.98
N SER A 11 9.57 -18.70 -3.82
CA SER A 11 8.32 -19.39 -4.17
C SER A 11 7.10 -18.92 -3.38
N TRP A 12 7.31 -18.28 -2.22
CA TRP A 12 6.23 -17.78 -1.35
C TRP A 12 6.04 -16.26 -1.46
N GLN A 13 6.81 -15.57 -2.31
CA GLN A 13 6.73 -14.11 -2.42
C GLN A 13 5.50 -13.64 -3.21
N PHE A 14 5.07 -14.43 -4.19
CA PHE A 14 3.94 -14.13 -5.05
C PHE A 14 3.32 -15.41 -5.59
N PHE A 15 2.06 -15.33 -5.99
CA PHE A 15 1.40 -16.36 -6.76
C PHE A 15 0.68 -15.71 -7.95
N ASP A 16 0.64 -16.43 -9.07
CA ASP A 16 0.02 -15.96 -10.28
C ASP A 16 -1.43 -16.47 -10.35
N VAL A 17 -2.38 -15.56 -10.53
CA VAL A 17 -3.80 -15.85 -10.76
C VAL A 17 -4.12 -15.44 -12.19
N GLY A 18 -3.93 -16.38 -13.12
CA GLY A 18 -4.00 -16.09 -14.56
C GLY A 18 -2.95 -15.03 -14.96
N PRO A 19 -3.34 -13.92 -15.61
CA PRO A 19 -2.41 -12.87 -16.02
C PRO A 19 -1.99 -11.93 -14.88
N ILE A 20 -2.53 -12.11 -13.67
CA ILE A 20 -2.34 -11.19 -12.55
C ILE A 20 -1.39 -11.82 -11.53
N ARG A 21 -0.27 -11.15 -11.26
CA ARG A 21 0.66 -11.52 -10.19
C ARG A 21 0.25 -10.88 -8.88
N VAL A 22 -0.05 -11.70 -7.87
CA VAL A 22 -0.43 -11.23 -6.53
C VAL A 22 0.72 -11.47 -5.57
N HIS A 23 1.19 -10.40 -4.93
CA HIS A 23 2.25 -10.47 -3.93
C HIS A 23 1.69 -10.70 -2.53
N ILE A 24 2.36 -11.53 -1.73
CA ILE A 24 1.91 -11.81 -0.35
C ILE A 24 2.00 -10.57 0.55
N TYR A 25 3.00 -9.70 0.35
CA TYR A 25 3.08 -8.45 1.11
C TYR A 25 1.86 -7.55 0.88
N ALA A 26 1.27 -7.57 -0.32
CA ALA A 26 0.09 -6.78 -0.63
C ALA A 26 -1.12 -7.27 0.18
N LEU A 27 -1.25 -8.59 0.35
CA LEU A 27 -2.27 -9.19 1.21
C LEU A 27 -2.06 -8.82 2.69
N ALA A 28 -0.81 -8.82 3.16
CA ALA A 28 -0.48 -8.41 4.52
C ALA A 28 -0.83 -6.94 4.79
N ILE A 29 -0.55 -6.04 3.84
CA ILE A 29 -0.93 -4.63 3.93
C ILE A 29 -2.46 -4.49 3.93
N LEU A 30 -3.16 -5.18 3.02
CA LEU A 30 -4.61 -5.13 2.93
C LEU A 30 -5.27 -5.60 4.23
N LEU A 31 -4.77 -6.70 4.81
CA LEU A 31 -5.22 -7.19 6.11
C LEU A 31 -5.01 -6.15 7.20
N GLY A 32 -3.83 -5.51 7.23
CA GLY A 32 -3.54 -4.41 8.15
C GLY A 32 -4.52 -3.25 8.03
N ILE A 33 -4.86 -2.84 6.80
CA ILE A 33 -5.85 -1.78 6.54
C ILE A 33 -7.23 -2.20 7.06
N VAL A 34 -7.69 -3.41 6.76
CA VAL A 34 -8.99 -3.92 7.23
C VAL A 34 -9.06 -3.93 8.76
N LEU A 35 -8.01 -4.45 9.42
CA LEU A 35 -7.93 -4.49 10.88
C LEU A 35 -7.89 -3.08 11.48
N ALA A 36 -7.09 -2.17 10.93
CA ALA A 36 -7.00 -0.79 11.39
C ALA A 36 -8.37 -0.08 11.26
N THR A 37 -9.05 -0.28 10.13
CA THR A 37 -10.40 0.26 9.88
C THR A 37 -11.40 -0.26 10.89
N TRP A 38 -11.39 -1.57 11.14
CA TRP A 38 -12.32 -2.21 12.05
C TRP A 38 -12.10 -1.79 13.50
N ILE A 39 -10.85 -1.78 13.97
CA ILE A 39 -10.49 -1.34 15.32
C ILE A 39 -10.83 0.13 15.51
N THR A 40 -10.48 0.99 14.55
CA THR A 40 -10.75 2.43 14.61
C THR A 40 -12.25 2.70 14.58
N GLY A 41 -12.99 2.05 13.67
CA GLY A 41 -14.45 2.17 13.57
C GLY A 41 -15.14 1.73 14.86
N ARG A 42 -14.74 0.59 15.43
CA ARG A 42 -15.29 0.10 16.71
C ARG A 42 -15.00 1.08 17.85
N ARG A 43 -13.77 1.59 17.94
CA ARG A 43 -13.36 2.56 18.98
C ARG A 43 -14.07 3.91 18.84
N LEU A 44 -14.27 4.37 17.60
CA LEU A 44 -14.94 5.65 17.32
C LEU A 44 -16.44 5.55 17.56
N THR A 45 -17.08 4.46 17.13
CA THR A 45 -18.50 4.19 17.40
C THR A 45 -18.77 4.11 18.91
N ALA A 46 -17.88 3.46 19.67
CA ALA A 46 -17.98 3.40 21.14
C ALA A 46 -17.89 4.78 21.83
N ARG A 47 -17.35 5.79 21.13
CA ARG A 47 -17.25 7.18 21.59
C ARG A 47 -18.39 8.07 21.04
N GLY A 48 -19.40 7.48 20.41
CA GLY A 48 -20.54 8.19 19.82
C GLY A 48 -20.31 8.70 18.40
N GLY A 49 -19.22 8.30 17.74
CA GLY A 49 -18.99 8.65 16.34
C GLY A 49 -19.90 7.87 15.38
N GLU A 50 -20.16 8.45 14.21
CA GLU A 50 -20.99 7.85 13.18
C GLU A 50 -20.38 6.55 12.62
N LYS A 51 -21.23 5.54 12.47
CA LYS A 51 -20.82 4.25 11.88
C LYS A 51 -20.54 4.48 10.39
N GLY A 52 -19.33 4.14 9.94
CA GLY A 52 -18.97 4.25 8.52
C GLY A 52 -18.05 5.42 8.20
N VAL A 53 -17.95 6.43 9.07
CA VAL A 53 -17.09 7.61 8.83
C VAL A 53 -15.61 7.24 8.55
N VAL A 54 -15.12 6.17 9.16
CA VAL A 54 -13.76 5.67 8.92
C VAL A 54 -13.61 5.11 7.51
N LEU A 55 -14.63 4.43 6.99
CA LEU A 55 -14.66 3.93 5.61
C LEU A 55 -14.75 5.09 4.61
N ASP A 56 -15.58 6.10 4.89
CA ASP A 56 -15.71 7.28 4.04
C ASP A 56 -14.38 8.04 3.92
N PHE A 57 -13.65 8.16 5.04
CA PHE A 57 -12.31 8.73 5.05
C PHE A 57 -11.31 7.88 4.26
N LEU A 58 -11.35 6.56 4.41
CA LEU A 58 -10.49 5.64 3.66
C LEU A 58 -10.71 5.70 2.16
N LEU A 59 -11.96 5.86 1.72
CA LEU A 59 -12.33 5.96 0.32
C LEU A 59 -11.56 7.08 -0.40
N TRP A 60 -11.31 8.19 0.30
CA TRP A 60 -10.50 9.30 -0.22
C TRP A 60 -9.01 9.16 0.05
N THR A 61 -8.64 8.66 1.23
CA THR A 61 -7.25 8.59 1.65
C THR A 61 -6.44 7.59 0.82
N VAL A 62 -7.02 6.45 0.43
CA VAL A 62 -6.32 5.42 -0.35
C VAL A 62 -5.95 5.92 -1.75
N PRO A 63 -6.88 6.46 -2.58
CA PRO A 63 -6.53 7.02 -3.88
C PRO A 63 -5.52 8.16 -3.79
N LEU A 64 -5.71 9.10 -2.85
CA LEU A 64 -4.78 10.21 -2.66
C LEU A 64 -3.39 9.72 -2.27
N GLY A 65 -3.29 8.67 -1.44
CA GLY A 65 -2.03 8.05 -1.08
C GLY A 65 -1.27 7.47 -2.29
N ILE A 66 -1.99 6.82 -3.21
CA ILE A 66 -1.40 6.28 -4.45
C ILE A 66 -0.89 7.43 -5.35
N ILE A 67 -1.71 8.48 -5.53
CA ILE A 67 -1.34 9.65 -6.32
C ILE A 67 -0.09 10.31 -5.73
N PHE A 68 -0.07 10.53 -4.41
CA PHE A 68 1.05 11.16 -3.74
C PHE A 68 2.32 10.31 -3.81
N ALA A 69 2.23 8.99 -3.63
CA ALA A 69 3.38 8.10 -3.75
C ALA A 69 4.02 8.17 -5.13
N ARG A 70 3.21 8.24 -6.20
CA ARG A 70 3.71 8.39 -7.57
C ARG A 70 4.27 9.79 -7.82
N ALA A 71 3.59 10.84 -7.38
CA ALA A 71 4.09 12.20 -7.48
C ALA A 71 5.44 12.35 -6.77
N TYR A 72 5.56 11.85 -5.53
CA TYR A 72 6.80 11.86 -4.76
C TYR A 72 7.94 11.12 -5.49
N HIS A 73 7.66 9.96 -6.06
CA HIS A 73 8.65 9.22 -6.86
C HIS A 73 9.16 10.07 -8.03
N VAL A 74 8.25 10.69 -8.79
CA VAL A 74 8.62 11.53 -9.93
C VAL A 74 9.44 12.75 -9.49
N PHE A 75 9.02 13.43 -8.42
CA PHE A 75 9.74 14.61 -7.91
C PHE A 75 11.13 14.29 -7.33
N THR A 76 11.32 13.08 -6.81
CA THR A 76 12.63 12.67 -6.27
C THR A 76 13.56 12.07 -7.32
N HIS A 77 13.00 11.46 -8.37
CA HIS A 77 13.74 10.82 -9.46
C HIS A 77 13.64 11.61 -10.77
N VAL A 78 13.75 12.94 -10.71
CA VAL A 78 13.65 13.81 -11.90
C VAL A 78 14.69 13.50 -12.98
N GLY A 79 15.85 12.96 -12.58
CA GLY A 79 16.91 12.55 -13.49
C GLY A 79 16.51 11.41 -14.43
N ASP A 80 15.59 10.55 -14.01
CA ASP A 80 15.09 9.43 -14.82
C ASP A 80 14.09 9.90 -15.89
N TYR A 81 13.61 11.14 -15.80
CA TYR A 81 12.57 11.68 -16.67
C TYR A 81 13.03 12.88 -17.51
N PHE A 82 14.02 13.67 -17.06
CA PHE A 82 14.39 14.95 -17.67
C PHE A 82 15.89 15.12 -18.00
N GLY A 83 16.60 14.02 -18.27
CA GLY A 83 18.02 14.04 -18.67
C GLY A 83 18.28 14.16 -20.19
N PRO A 84 19.48 14.61 -20.62
CA PRO A 84 19.83 14.66 -22.04
C PRO A 84 19.82 13.27 -22.67
N GLY A 85 18.99 13.04 -23.69
CA GLY A 85 18.86 11.75 -24.38
C GLY A 85 17.86 10.76 -23.75
N ILE A 86 17.15 11.15 -22.70
CA ILE A 86 16.09 10.34 -22.08
C ILE A 86 14.76 10.72 -22.71
N ASN A 87 14.10 9.74 -23.36
CA ASN A 87 12.73 9.87 -23.84
C ASN A 87 11.79 9.19 -22.84
N PRO A 88 10.92 9.94 -22.14
CA PRO A 88 9.97 9.37 -21.19
C PRO A 88 8.72 8.73 -21.84
N PHE A 89 8.74 8.53 -23.17
CA PHE A 89 7.66 7.98 -23.99
C PHE A 89 8.14 6.78 -24.80
#